data_AF-A0A7V9SYD1-F1
#
_entry.id   AF-A0A7V9SYD1-F1
#
_cell.length_a   1.000
_cell.length_b   1.000
_cell.length_c   1.000
_cell.angle_alpha   90.00
_cell.angle_beta   90.00
_cell.angle_gamma   90.00
#
_symmetry.space_group_name_H-M   'P 1'
#
loop_
_entity.id
_entity.type
_entity.pdbx_description
1 polymer ?
#
loop_
_entity_poly.entity_id
_entity_poly.type
_entity_poly.pdbx_seq_one_letter_code
_entity_poly.pdbx_strand_id
1 'polypeptide(L)'
;METAETRQITLGELPVGARLVVQCKRDWRGAVVSKFDDEKATLIVCSPSGGTYRLRRLLETSIVFDGKFPVLHNGCEEEDNDGLGERWREGFVKYDWRW
;
A
#
# COMPACT_ATOMS: atom_id res chain seq x y z
N MET A 1 -33.97 2.65 -4.04
CA MET A 1 -32.71 2.53 -3.29
C MET A 1 -31.61 2.38 -4.33
N GLU A 2 -30.91 3.47 -4.62
CA GLU A 2 -29.84 3.51 -5.60
C GLU A 2 -28.60 2.91 -4.93
N THR A 3 -28.17 1.73 -5.34
CA THR A 3 -26.90 1.16 -4.95
C THR A 3 -25.81 2.02 -5.56
N ALA A 4 -25.21 2.91 -4.76
CA ALA A 4 -24.03 3.65 -5.18
C ALA A 4 -22.94 2.63 -5.55
N GLU A 5 -22.59 2.56 -6.83
CA GLU A 5 -21.47 1.76 -7.29
C GLU A 5 -20.19 2.35 -6.66
N THR A 6 -19.66 1.66 -5.65
CA THR A 6 -18.39 2.03 -5.03
C THR A 6 -17.28 1.83 -6.04
N ARG A 7 -16.96 2.87 -6.80
CA ARG A 7 -15.86 2.84 -7.77
C ARG A 7 -14.56 2.48 -7.03
N GLN A 8 -14.02 1.32 -7.38
CA GLN A 8 -12.75 0.83 -6.86
C GLN A 8 -11.61 1.64 -7.48
N ILE A 9 -10.81 2.29 -6.64
CA ILE A 9 -9.61 3.02 -7.09
C ILE A 9 -8.46 2.03 -7.19
N THR A 10 -7.72 2.11 -8.28
CA THR A 10 -6.56 1.27 -8.58
C THR A 10 -5.25 2.03 -8.37
N LEU A 11 -4.14 1.30 -8.30
CA LEU A 11 -2.81 1.87 -8.11
C LEU A 11 -2.39 2.78 -9.29
N GLY A 12 -2.83 2.46 -10.50
CA GLY A 12 -2.60 3.26 -11.71
C GLY A 12 -3.32 4.60 -11.73
N GLU A 13 -4.35 4.78 -10.89
CA GLU A 13 -5.07 6.05 -10.75
C GLU A 13 -4.40 7.01 -9.75
N LEU A 14 -3.40 6.56 -8.98
CA LEU A 14 -2.65 7.44 -8.09
C LEU A 14 -1.60 8.25 -8.87
N PRO A 15 -1.36 9.53 -8.53
CA PRO A 15 -0.29 10.29 -9.17
C PRO A 15 1.10 9.81 -8.73
N VAL A 16 2.11 10.05 -9.58
CA VAL A 16 3.51 9.97 -9.14
C VAL A 16 3.72 10.92 -7.95
N GLY A 17 4.39 10.45 -6.90
CA GLY A 17 4.54 11.14 -5.63
C GLY A 17 3.42 10.86 -4.63
N ALA A 18 2.35 10.14 -5.01
CA ALA A 18 1.31 9.72 -4.08
C ALA A 18 1.91 8.86 -2.96
N ARG A 19 1.51 9.16 -1.72
CA ARG A 19 1.90 8.42 -0.51
C ARG A 19 0.84 7.39 -0.19
N LEU A 20 1.28 6.18 0.14
CA LEU A 20 0.40 5.08 0.50
C LEU A 20 1.03 4.23 1.60
N VAL A 21 0.18 3.49 2.30
CA VAL A 21 0.60 2.44 3.22
C VAL A 21 0.61 1.13 2.45
N VAL A 22 1.67 0.34 2.56
CA VAL A 22 1.78 -0.95 1.89
C VAL A 22 2.03 -2.06 2.91
N GLN A 23 1.31 -3.17 2.73
CA GLN A 23 1.56 -4.38 3.51
C GLN A 23 2.87 -5.01 3.04
N CYS A 24 3.78 -5.27 3.97
CA CYS A 24 4.97 -6.07 3.75
C CYS A 24 4.80 -7.43 4.45
N LYS A 25 5.76 -8.35 4.29
CA LYS A 25 5.63 -9.73 4.81
C LYS A 25 5.32 -9.83 6.31
N ARG A 26 5.68 -8.84 7.12
CA ARG A 26 5.60 -8.89 8.59
C ARG A 26 5.10 -7.60 9.25
N ASP A 27 4.91 -6.55 8.48
CA ASP A 27 4.61 -5.20 8.98
C ASP A 27 3.97 -4.36 7.89
N TRP A 28 3.52 -3.16 8.26
CA TRP A 28 3.00 -2.15 7.34
C TRP A 28 3.96 -0.98 7.24
N ARG A 29 4.18 -0.47 6.03
CA ARG A 29 5.19 0.55 5.76
C ARG A 29 4.64 1.69 4.92
N GLY A 30 5.26 2.85 5.09
CA GLY A 30 5.05 3.97 4.17
C GLY A 30 5.73 3.70 2.83
N ALA A 31 5.04 4.04 1.76
CA ALA A 31 5.55 3.99 0.41
C ALA A 31 5.15 5.24 -0.39
N VAL A 32 5.87 5.47 -1.47
CA VAL A 32 5.59 6.54 -2.44
C VAL A 32 5.60 5.98 -3.86
N VAL A 33 4.61 6.35 -4.67
CA VAL A 33 4.62 6.06 -6.11
C VAL A 33 5.77 6.81 -6.75
N SER A 34 6.77 6.10 -7.26
CA SER A 34 7.97 6.69 -7.86
C SER A 34 7.80 6.98 -9.34
N LYS A 35 7.20 6.03 -10.06
CA LYS A 35 7.01 6.05 -11.52
C LYS A 35 6.11 4.90 -11.94
N PHE A 36 5.66 4.97 -13.18
CA PHE A 36 4.94 3.91 -13.86
C PHE A 36 5.75 3.42 -15.06
N ASP A 37 5.55 2.16 -15.40
CA ASP A 37 5.77 1.61 -16.73
C ASP A 37 4.42 1.14 -17.30
N ASP A 38 4.43 0.50 -18.46
CA ASP A 38 3.20 0.14 -19.18
C ASP A 38 2.25 -0.76 -18.37
N GLU A 39 2.77 -1.55 -17.43
CA GLU A 39 1.98 -2.53 -16.66
C GLU A 39 2.08 -2.36 -15.14
N LYS A 40 3.07 -1.62 -14.64
CA LYS A 40 3.43 -1.61 -13.22
C LYS A 40 3.76 -0.23 -12.68
N ALA A 41 3.30 0.00 -11.46
CA ALA A 41 3.79 1.06 -10.60
C ALA A 41 5.06 0.60 -9.87
N THR A 42 6.07 1.47 -9.83
CA THR A 42 7.22 1.32 -8.94
C THR A 42 7.00 2.17 -7.69
N LEU A 43 7.01 1.54 -6.52
CA LEU A 43 6.92 2.17 -5.22
C LEU A 43 8.30 2.23 -4.55
N ILE A 44 8.66 3.36 -3.96
CA ILE A 44 9.75 3.44 -2.99
C ILE A 44 9.18 3.17 -1.62
N VAL A 45 9.67 2.12 -0.95
CA VAL A 45 9.25 1.74 0.40
C VAL A 45 10.38 2.03 1.38
N CYS A 46 10.07 2.70 2.48
CA CYS A 46 11.04 2.98 3.52
C CYS A 46 11.30 1.72 4.36
N SER A 47 12.56 1.36 4.53
CA SER A 47 12.98 0.29 5.45
C SER A 47 13.00 0.84 6.88
N PRO A 48 12.61 0.04 7.89
CA PRO A 48 12.78 0.40 9.30
C PRO A 48 14.22 0.73 9.68
N SER A 49 15.19 0.15 8.96
CA SER A 49 16.63 0.31 9.19
C SER A 49 17.27 1.53 8.52
N GLY A 50 16.48 2.49 8.02
CA GLY A 50 16.98 3.74 7.42
C GLY A 50 17.31 3.68 5.92
N GLY A 51 17.05 2.55 5.27
CA GLY A 51 17.18 2.41 3.81
C GLY A 51 15.86 2.61 3.07
N THR A 52 15.90 2.49 1.74
CA THR A 52 14.69 2.32 0.91
C THR A 52 14.88 1.16 -0.06
N TYR A 53 13.79 0.55 -0.48
CA TYR A 53 13.79 -0.44 -1.55
C TYR A 53 12.63 -0.21 -2.50
N ARG A 54 12.71 -0.83 -3.68
CA ARG A 54 11.69 -0.72 -4.72
C ARG A 54 10.73 -1.90 -4.63
N LEU A 55 9.45 -1.62 -4.72
CA LEU A 55 8.38 -2.60 -4.86
C LEU A 55 7.64 -2.34 -6.17
N ARG A 56 7.45 -3.37 -7.00
CA ARG A 56 6.67 -3.26 -8.25
C ARG A 56 5.33 -3.95 -8.09
N ARG A 57 4.26 -3.31 -8.54
CA ARG A 57 2.88 -3.78 -8.45
C ARG A 57 2.12 -3.44 -9.72
N LEU A 58 1.15 -4.27 -10.09
CA LEU A 58 0.31 -4.06 -11.27
C LEU A 58 -0.50 -2.77 -11.12
N LEU A 59 -0.76 -2.07 -12.21
CA LEU A 59 -1.55 -0.82 -12.19
C LEU A 59 -2.98 -1.07 -11.71
N GLU A 60 -3.52 -2.23 -12.01
CA GLU A 60 -4.87 -2.67 -11.68
C GLU A 60 -5.01 -3.07 -10.20
N THR A 61 -3.89 -3.14 -9.45
CA THR A 61 -3.92 -3.51 -8.04
C THR A 61 -4.81 -2.53 -7.28
N SER A 62 -5.81 -3.06 -6.58
CA SER A 62 -6.81 -2.25 -5.89
C SER A 62 -6.25 -1.55 -4.66
N ILE A 63 -6.71 -0.32 -4.43
CA ILE A 63 -6.39 0.49 -3.27
C ILE A 63 -7.61 0.57 -2.36
N VAL A 64 -7.41 0.24 -1.09
CA VAL A 64 -8.40 0.43 -0.04
C VAL A 64 -8.11 1.75 0.67
N PHE A 65 -9.13 2.54 0.98
CA PHE A 65 -8.95 3.78 1.73
C PHE A 65 -9.36 3.59 3.19
N ASP A 66 -8.43 3.83 4.11
CA ASP A 66 -8.72 4.03 5.54
C ASP A 66 -8.74 5.54 5.81
N GLY A 67 -9.93 6.11 5.75
CA GLY A 67 -10.14 7.56 5.78
C GLY A 67 -9.50 8.23 4.56
N LYS A 68 -8.41 8.98 4.78
CA LYS A 68 -7.66 9.67 3.72
C LYS A 68 -6.38 8.93 3.30
N PHE A 69 -6.08 7.79 3.93
CA PHE A 69 -4.86 7.04 3.67
C PHE A 69 -5.14 5.95 2.64
N PRO A 70 -4.51 5.98 1.46
CA PRO A 70 -4.56 4.85 0.54
C PRO A 70 -3.70 3.72 1.10
N VAL A 71 -4.27 2.52 1.13
CA VAL A 71 -3.70 1.30 1.68
C VAL A 71 -3.65 0.24 0.59
N LEU A 72 -2.46 -0.29 0.35
CA LEU A 72 -2.19 -1.34 -0.62
C LEU A 72 -1.88 -2.63 0.13
N HIS A 73 -2.82 -3.56 0.11
CA HIS A 73 -2.63 -4.90 0.64
C HIS A 73 -1.71 -5.67 -0.31
N ASN A 74 -0.89 -6.58 0.23
CA ASN A 74 -0.27 -7.57 -0.64
C ASN A 74 -1.38 -8.51 -1.07
N GLY A 75 -1.46 -8.82 -2.37
CA GLY A 75 -2.48 -9.70 -2.95
C GLY A 75 -2.37 -11.16 -2.50
N CYS A 76 -2.34 -11.43 -1.20
CA CYS A 76 -2.84 -12.68 -0.65
C CYS A 76 -4.36 -12.62 -0.77
N GLU A 77 -4.83 -12.99 -1.96
CA GLU A 77 -6.14 -13.59 -2.09
C GLU A 77 -6.13 -14.83 -1.18
N GLU A 78 -7.04 -14.79 -0.22
CA GLU A 78 -7.55 -15.93 0.54
C GLU A 78 -6.57 -16.69 1.44
N GLU A 79 -7.06 -16.94 2.65
CA GLU A 79 -6.48 -17.80 3.68
C GLU A 79 -5.32 -17.18 4.49
N ASP A 80 -5.50 -17.24 5.81
CA ASP A 80 -4.66 -16.69 6.87
C ASP A 80 -4.72 -15.16 7.06
N ASN A 81 -5.42 -14.73 8.12
CA ASN A 81 -4.85 -13.93 9.22
C ASN A 81 -5.98 -13.27 10.03
N ASP A 82 -6.50 -13.98 11.03
CA ASP A 82 -6.80 -13.52 12.41
C ASP A 82 -7.21 -12.03 12.66
N GLY A 83 -7.92 -11.38 11.74
CA GLY A 83 -8.26 -9.94 11.78
C GLY A 83 -7.06 -8.97 11.69
N LEU A 84 -5.81 -9.46 11.59
CA LEU A 84 -4.58 -8.64 11.58
C LEU A 84 -4.30 -8.01 10.21
N GLY A 85 -4.80 -8.61 9.13
CA GLY A 85 -4.71 -8.08 7.77
C GLY A 85 -5.49 -6.78 7.56
N GLU A 86 -6.39 -6.43 8.47
CA GLU A 86 -7.28 -5.26 8.36
C GLU A 86 -6.78 -4.04 9.14
N ARG A 87 -5.84 -4.21 10.09
CA ARG A 87 -5.44 -3.16 11.03
C ARG A 87 -4.02 -2.67 10.81
N TRP A 88 -3.79 -2.05 9.64
CA TRP A 88 -2.47 -1.51 9.29
C TRP A 88 -1.91 -0.55 10.36
N ARG A 89 -2.77 0.15 11.09
CA ARG A 89 -2.39 1.09 12.16
C ARG A 89 -1.67 0.42 13.32
N GLU A 90 -2.08 -0.80 13.69
CA GLU A 90 -1.49 -1.56 14.79
C GLU A 90 -0.16 -2.19 14.36
N GLY A 91 -0.09 -2.65 13.11
CA GLY A 91 1.12 -3.23 12.51
C GLY A 91 2.03 -2.23 11.79
N PHE A 92 1.78 -0.92 11.90
CA PHE A 92 2.57 0.10 11.23
C PHE A 92 3.96 0.20 11.86
N VAL A 93 4.99 0.05 11.03
CA VAL A 93 6.34 0.04 11.53
C VAL A 93 6.73 1.42 12.08
N LYS A 94 7.34 1.43 13.26
CA LYS A 94 8.02 2.61 13.79
C LYS A 94 9.42 2.62 13.20
N TYR A 95 9.74 3.68 12.46
CA TYR A 95 11.10 3.88 11.95
C TYR A 95 12.08 4.05 13.12
N ASP A 96 13.33 3.61 12.92
CA ASP A 96 14.41 3.93 13.86
C ASP A 96 14.53 5.46 13.96
N TRP A 97 14.40 5.99 15.16
CA TRP A 97 14.45 7.42 15.46
C TRP A 97 15.78 8.08 15.12
N ARG A 98 16.83 7.29 14.83
CA ARG A 98 18.14 7.76 14.37
C ARG A 98 18.11 8.31 12.93
N TRP A 99 16.98 8.20 12.23
CA TRP A 99 16.74 8.67 10.88
C TRP A 99 15.58 9.66 10.81
#